data_AF-A0A923VEH0-F1
#
_entry.id   AF-A0A923VEH0-F1
#
_cell.length_a   1.000
_cell.length_b   1.000
_cell.length_c   1.000
_cell.angle_alpha   90.00
_cell.angle_beta   90.00
_cell.angle_gamma   90.00
#
_symmetry.space_group_name_H-M   'P 1'
#
loop_
_entity.id
_entity.type
_entity.pdbx_description
1 polymer ?
#
loop_
_entity_poly.entity_id
_entity_poly.type
_entity_poly.pdbx_seq_one_letter_code
_entity_poly.pdbx_strand_id
1 'polypeptide(L)'
;MKAASISDIKQELSNVPPAKLLELCLRLAKYKKDNKELLNYLLFEAHDEQAYIINIKNEVEEDFAAINKSNIYFAKKSLRKILRTLAKHIRYTASKQAEVELLLHFCSTLKNSAIPLQRNTVINNL
;
A
#
# COMPACT_ATOMS: atom_id res chain seq x y z
N MET A 1 9.19 4.04 28.68
CA MET A 1 7.77 4.40 28.91
C MET A 1 6.90 3.44 28.11
N LYS A 2 5.78 2.95 28.65
CA LYS A 2 4.81 2.13 27.91
C LYS A 2 3.80 3.04 27.21
N ALA A 3 3.47 2.75 25.96
CA ALA A 3 2.41 3.45 25.25
C ALA A 3 1.03 3.04 25.81
N ALA A 4 0.07 3.97 25.79
CA ALA A 4 -1.33 3.70 26.14
C ALA A 4 -1.97 2.71 25.14
N SER A 5 -3.03 2.01 25.55
CA SER A 5 -3.74 1.10 24.65
C SER A 5 -4.53 1.88 23.59
N ILE A 6 -4.90 1.21 22.48
CA ILE A 6 -5.76 1.82 21.45
C ILE A 6 -7.13 2.22 22.04
N SER A 7 -7.64 1.47 23.03
CA SER A 7 -8.89 1.80 23.72
C SER A 7 -8.78 3.11 24.49
N ASP A 8 -7.72 3.29 25.26
CA ASP A 8 -7.49 4.51 26.05
C ASP A 8 -7.28 5.72 25.14
N ILE A 9 -6.48 5.56 24.09
CA ILE A 9 -6.26 6.62 23.09
C ILE A 9 -7.58 7.02 22.43
N LYS A 10 -8.45 6.05 22.10
CA LYS A 10 -9.77 6.35 21.52
C LYS A 10 -10.67 7.12 22.49
N GLN A 11 -10.68 6.75 23.77
CA GLN A 11 -11.46 7.47 24.79
C GLN A 11 -10.97 8.91 24.92
N GLU A 12 -9.67 9.13 25.02
CA GLU A 12 -9.09 10.48 25.09
C GLU A 12 -9.41 11.31 23.83
N LEU A 13 -9.20 10.76 22.64
CA LEU A 13 -9.49 11.47 21.38
C LEU A 13 -10.97 11.86 21.25
N SER A 14 -11.89 11.09 21.84
CA SER A 14 -13.33 11.40 21.84
C SER A 14 -13.67 12.62 22.69
N ASN A 15 -12.83 12.95 23.68
CA ASN A 15 -12.99 14.09 24.57
C ASN A 15 -12.22 15.34 24.10
N VAL A 16 -11.37 15.23 23.07
CA VAL A 16 -10.58 16.34 22.54
C VAL A 16 -11.45 17.26 21.67
N PRO A 17 -11.41 18.59 21.87
CA PRO A 17 -12.13 19.52 21.00
C PRO A 17 -11.70 19.42 19.52
N PRO A 18 -12.60 19.62 18.55
CA PRO A 18 -12.31 19.41 17.12
C PRO A 18 -11.08 20.16 16.60
N ALA A 19 -10.86 21.41 17.03
CA ALA A 19 -9.69 22.19 16.64
C ALA A 19 -8.37 21.56 17.11
N LYS A 20 -8.31 21.06 18.34
CA LYS A 20 -7.15 20.35 18.87
C LYS A 20 -6.97 18.99 18.21
N LEU A 21 -8.06 18.30 17.88
CA LEU A 21 -8.00 17.03 17.16
C LEU A 21 -7.38 17.22 15.76
N LEU A 22 -7.76 18.27 15.05
CA LEU A 22 -7.15 18.64 13.77
C LEU A 22 -5.64 18.86 13.91
N GLU A 23 -5.19 19.62 14.92
CA GLU A 23 -3.77 19.84 15.18
C GLU A 23 -3.02 18.52 15.45
N LEU A 24 -3.61 17.60 16.21
CA LEU A 24 -3.03 16.28 16.45
C LEU A 24 -2.91 15.46 15.16
N CYS A 25 -3.96 15.42 14.33
CA CYS A 25 -3.94 14.75 13.02
C CYS A 25 -2.85 15.33 12.11
N LEU A 26 -2.72 16.67 12.05
CA LEU A 26 -1.67 17.33 11.28
C LEU A 26 -0.26 17.00 11.81
N ARG A 27 -0.09 16.93 13.14
CA ARG A 27 1.19 16.52 13.74
C ARG A 27 1.52 15.07 13.38
N LEU A 28 0.56 14.15 13.39
CA LEU A 28 0.74 12.76 12.98
C LEU A 28 1.13 12.65 11.50
N ALA A 29 0.49 13.44 10.62
CA ALA A 29 0.80 13.47 9.19
C ALA A 29 2.21 14.04 8.92
N LYS A 30 2.65 15.06 9.68
CA LYS A 30 4.01 15.60 9.60
C LYS A 30 5.07 14.64 10.14
N TYR A 31 4.72 13.82 11.12
CA TYR A 31 5.65 12.90 11.78
C TYR A 31 6.08 11.74 10.89
N LYS A 32 5.16 11.15 10.12
CA LYS A 32 5.45 9.97 9.29
C LYS A 32 4.78 10.07 7.92
N LYS A 33 5.56 9.81 6.85
CA LYS A 33 5.05 9.80 5.47
C LYS A 33 3.82 8.89 5.30
N ASP A 34 3.87 7.68 5.85
CA ASP A 34 2.74 6.73 5.79
C ASP A 34 1.44 7.29 6.38
N ASN A 35 1.54 8.11 7.43
CA ASN A 35 0.36 8.74 8.04
C ASN A 35 -0.24 9.79 7.11
N LYS A 36 0.62 10.58 6.44
CA LYS A 36 0.17 11.55 5.44
C LYS A 36 -0.50 10.86 4.26
N GLU A 37 0.09 9.77 3.75
CA GLU A 37 -0.47 9.00 2.64
C GLU A 37 -1.80 8.35 3.01
N LEU A 38 -1.93 7.75 4.20
CA LEU A 38 -3.21 7.22 4.68
C LEU A 38 -4.26 8.33 4.84
N LEU A 39 -3.88 9.49 5.39
CA LEU A 39 -4.81 10.60 5.54
C LEU A 39 -5.24 11.16 4.18
N ASN A 40 -4.34 11.16 3.19
CA ASN A 40 -4.67 11.50 1.80
C ASN A 40 -5.76 10.57 1.26
N TYR A 41 -5.56 9.26 1.40
CA TYR A 41 -6.54 8.27 0.99
C TYR A 41 -7.90 8.52 1.66
N LEU A 42 -7.92 8.60 3.00
CA LEU A 42 -9.16 8.74 3.77
C LEU A 42 -9.94 10.02 3.44
N LEU A 43 -9.25 11.14 3.16
CA LEU A 43 -9.90 12.43 2.93
C LEU A 43 -10.24 12.68 1.46
N PHE A 44 -9.47 12.14 0.52
CA PHE A 44 -9.56 12.53 -0.90
C PHE A 44 -9.82 11.38 -1.85
N GLU A 45 -9.62 10.12 -1.48
CA GLU A 45 -9.68 8.99 -2.44
C GLU A 45 -10.70 7.93 -2.00
N ALA A 46 -10.94 7.78 -0.69
CA ALA A 46 -11.81 6.74 -0.13
C ALA A 46 -13.28 6.85 -0.56
N HIS A 47 -13.71 7.99 -1.08
CA HIS A 47 -15.07 8.17 -1.61
C HIS A 47 -15.28 7.48 -2.97
N ASP A 48 -14.20 7.20 -3.70
CA ASP A 48 -14.21 6.45 -4.96
C ASP A 48 -13.08 5.39 -4.93
N GLU A 49 -13.34 4.33 -4.16
CA GLU A 49 -12.41 3.21 -4.00
C GLU A 49 -12.08 2.53 -5.34
N GLN A 50 -13.01 2.55 -6.30
CA GLN A 50 -12.80 1.94 -7.62
C GLN A 50 -11.79 2.74 -8.44
N ALA A 51 -11.92 4.07 -8.51
CA ALA A 51 -10.92 4.92 -9.15
C ALA A 51 -9.54 4.75 -8.48
N TYR A 52 -9.50 4.64 -7.16
CA TYR A 52 -8.26 4.39 -6.43
C TYR A 52 -7.59 3.06 -6.80
N ILE A 53 -8.37 1.98 -6.86
CA ILE A 53 -7.89 0.65 -7.30
C ILE A 53 -7.33 0.72 -8.72
N ILE A 54 -8.03 1.40 -9.64
CA ILE A 54 -7.58 1.56 -11.03
C ILE A 54 -6.23 2.29 -11.08
N ASN A 55 -6.08 3.38 -10.32
CA ASN A 55 -4.82 4.12 -10.27
C ASN A 55 -3.66 3.24 -9.77
N ILE A 56 -3.87 2.45 -8.71
CA ILE A 56 -2.84 1.53 -8.21
C ILE A 56 -2.50 0.45 -9.25
N LYS A 57 -3.49 -0.07 -9.98
CA LYS A 57 -3.24 -1.05 -11.05
C LYS A 57 -2.35 -0.46 -12.15
N ASN A 58 -2.59 0.79 -12.53
CA ASN A 58 -1.75 1.51 -13.50
C ASN A 58 -0.32 1.71 -12.97
N GLU A 59 -0.17 2.14 -11.71
CA GLU A 59 1.14 2.28 -11.07
C GLU A 59 1.91 0.93 -11.05
N VAL A 60 1.21 -0.17 -10.75
CA VAL A 60 1.80 -1.51 -10.80
C VAL A 60 2.28 -1.84 -12.21
N GLU A 61 1.49 -1.57 -13.24
CA GLU A 61 1.89 -1.82 -14.63
C GLU A 61 3.12 -1.00 -15.04
N GLU A 62 3.17 0.28 -14.69
CA GLU A 62 4.32 1.16 -14.92
C GLU A 62 5.58 0.64 -14.21
N ASP A 63 5.44 0.27 -12.93
CA ASP A 63 6.53 -0.30 -12.14
C ASP A 63 7.05 -1.62 -12.74
N PHE A 64 6.15 -2.47 -13.26
CA PHE A 64 6.50 -3.71 -13.95
C PHE A 64 7.23 -3.46 -15.27
N ALA A 65 6.82 -2.43 -16.03
CA ALA A 65 7.48 -2.03 -17.26
C ALA A 65 8.92 -1.54 -17.01
N ALA A 66 9.15 -0.88 -15.87
CA ALA A 66 10.46 -0.41 -15.44
C ALA A 66 11.40 -1.51 -14.89
N ILE A 67 10.95 -2.76 -14.78
CA ILE A 67 11.79 -3.85 -14.25
C ILE A 67 12.95 -4.15 -15.20
N ASN A 68 14.17 -4.12 -14.65
CA ASN A 68 15.32 -4.69 -15.33
C ASN A 68 15.20 -6.23 -15.38
N LYS A 69 14.95 -6.77 -16.57
CA LYS A 69 14.78 -8.21 -16.82
C LYS A 69 16.09 -8.94 -17.16
N SER A 70 17.21 -8.22 -17.36
CA SER A 70 18.49 -8.84 -17.74
C SER A 70 19.16 -9.59 -16.59
N ASN A 71 18.81 -9.25 -15.36
CA ASN A 71 19.30 -9.93 -14.17
C ASN A 71 18.14 -10.34 -13.25
N ILE A 72 18.01 -11.65 -13.05
CA ILE A 72 16.94 -12.25 -12.24
C ILE A 72 16.95 -11.73 -10.80
N TYR A 73 18.13 -11.43 -10.23
CA TYR A 73 18.22 -10.84 -8.89
C TYR A 73 17.57 -9.45 -8.85
N PHE A 74 17.85 -8.59 -9.84
CA PHE A 74 17.25 -7.25 -9.91
C PHE A 74 15.75 -7.33 -10.21
N ALA A 75 15.32 -8.22 -11.10
CA ALA A 75 13.90 -8.47 -11.34
C ALA A 75 13.19 -8.86 -10.04
N LYS A 76 13.73 -9.81 -9.29
CA LYS A 76 13.19 -10.22 -7.99
C LYS A 76 13.14 -9.07 -6.98
N LYS A 77 14.19 -8.27 -6.92
CA LYS A 77 14.27 -7.11 -6.01
C LYS A 77 13.17 -6.10 -6.33
N SER A 78 12.93 -5.82 -7.61
CA SER A 78 11.85 -4.93 -8.05
C SER A 78 10.48 -5.52 -7.73
N LEU A 79 10.23 -6.79 -8.03
CA LEU A 79 8.94 -7.44 -7.71
C LEU A 79 8.56 -7.32 -6.23
N ARG A 80 9.52 -7.52 -5.33
CA ARG A 80 9.29 -7.33 -3.88
C ARG A 80 9.02 -5.90 -3.48
N LYS A 81 9.64 -4.94 -4.18
CA LYS A 81 9.38 -3.52 -3.96
C LYS A 81 7.94 -3.20 -4.36
N ILE A 82 7.51 -3.65 -5.54
CA ILE A 82 6.15 -3.47 -6.06
C ILE A 82 5.15 -4.08 -5.10
N LEU A 83 5.32 -5.34 -4.70
CA LEU A 83 4.42 -6.01 -3.77
C LEU A 83 4.34 -5.30 -2.41
N ARG A 84 5.45 -4.74 -1.92
CA ARG A 84 5.47 -3.96 -0.67
C ARG A 84 4.69 -2.66 -0.80
N THR A 85 4.84 -1.95 -1.92
CA THR A 85 4.07 -0.74 -2.22
C THR A 85 2.59 -1.08 -2.33
N LEU A 86 2.24 -2.13 -3.08
CA LEU A 86 0.87 -2.62 -3.23
C LEU A 86 0.23 -2.97 -1.87
N ALA A 87 0.94 -3.74 -1.04
CA ALA A 87 0.46 -4.11 0.30
C ALA A 87 0.23 -2.89 1.21
N LYS A 88 1.01 -1.82 1.04
CA LYS A 88 0.80 -0.56 1.74
C LYS A 88 -0.52 0.09 1.32
N HIS A 89 -0.81 0.15 0.01
CA HIS A 89 -2.08 0.67 -0.51
C HIS A 89 -3.28 -0.19 -0.09
N ILE A 90 -3.16 -1.52 -0.12
CA ILE A 90 -4.18 -2.45 0.39
C ILE A 90 -4.51 -2.15 1.86
N ARG A 91 -3.50 -1.85 2.68
CA ARG A 91 -3.73 -1.49 4.10
C ARG A 91 -4.46 -0.15 4.27
N TYR A 92 -4.38 0.75 3.29
CA TYR A 92 -5.11 2.02 3.33
C TYR A 92 -6.60 1.80 3.07
N THR A 93 -6.93 0.94 2.10
CA THR A 93 -8.33 0.64 1.79
C THR A 93 -9.03 -0.14 2.90
N ALA A 94 -8.29 -0.99 3.62
CA ALA A 94 -8.84 -1.90 4.64
C ALA A 94 -9.99 -2.79 4.10
N SER A 95 -10.03 -3.00 2.79
CA SER A 95 -11.09 -3.70 2.05
C SER A 95 -10.58 -5.04 1.54
N LYS A 96 -11.28 -6.12 1.90
CA LYS A 96 -10.93 -7.49 1.44
C LYS A 96 -11.17 -7.67 -0.05
N GLN A 97 -12.14 -6.96 -0.62
CA GLN A 97 -12.38 -6.97 -2.04
C GLN A 97 -11.21 -6.31 -2.79
N ALA A 98 -10.81 -5.11 -2.38
CA ALA A 98 -9.66 -4.42 -2.96
C ALA A 98 -8.36 -5.22 -2.82
N GLU A 99 -8.15 -5.85 -1.66
CA GLU A 99 -7.00 -6.74 -1.43
C GLU A 99 -6.91 -7.84 -2.49
N VAL A 100 -8.00 -8.59 -2.69
CA VAL A 100 -8.03 -9.69 -3.67
C VAL A 100 -7.84 -9.15 -5.09
N GLU A 101 -8.54 -8.08 -5.44
CA GLU A 101 -8.49 -7.50 -6.78
C GLU A 101 -7.09 -7.01 -7.16
N LEU A 102 -6.41 -6.30 -6.25
CA LEU A 102 -5.06 -5.79 -6.45
C LEU A 102 -4.02 -6.91 -6.51
N LEU A 103 -4.14 -7.94 -5.67
CA LEU A 103 -3.24 -9.10 -5.70
C LEU A 103 -3.43 -9.95 -6.95
N LEU A 104 -4.67 -10.14 -7.42
CA LEU A 104 -4.95 -10.82 -8.69
C LEU A 104 -4.34 -10.05 -9.86
N HIS A 105 -4.46 -8.72 -9.87
CA HIS A 105 -3.83 -7.87 -10.88
C HIS A 105 -2.31 -8.07 -10.89
N PHE A 106 -1.66 -7.95 -9.73
CA PHE A 106 -0.22 -8.18 -9.58
C PHE A 106 0.21 -9.55 -10.15
N CYS A 107 -0.50 -10.62 -9.78
CA CYS A 107 -0.20 -11.97 -10.26
C CYS A 107 -0.40 -12.13 -11.77
N SER A 108 -1.46 -11.52 -12.33
CA SER A 108 -1.71 -11.51 -13.77
C SER A 108 -0.60 -10.79 -14.52
N THR A 109 -0.23 -9.58 -14.08
CA THR A 109 0.85 -8.79 -14.66
C THR A 109 2.19 -9.53 -14.56
N LEU A 110 2.48 -10.17 -13.43
CA LEU A 110 3.66 -11.00 -13.26
C LEU A 110 3.70 -12.16 -14.26
N LYS A 111 2.60 -12.89 -14.42
CA LYS A 111 2.49 -14.00 -15.37
C LYS A 111 2.74 -13.55 -16.81
N ASN A 112 2.32 -12.34 -17.16
CA ASN A 112 2.46 -11.77 -18.50
C ASN A 112 3.79 -11.01 -18.73
N SER A 113 4.58 -10.76 -17.68
CA SER A 113 5.76 -9.88 -17.71
C SER A 113 7.00 -10.42 -18.46
N ALA A 114 6.92 -11.63 -19.03
CA ALA A 114 8.03 -12.37 -19.66
C ALA A 114 9.25 -12.62 -18.74
N ILE A 115 9.11 -12.40 -17.42
CA ILE A 115 10.13 -12.74 -16.43
C ILE A 115 10.15 -14.27 -16.29
N PRO A 116 11.32 -14.94 -16.33
CA PRO A 116 11.41 -16.39 -16.25
C PRO A 116 11.16 -16.89 -14.81
N LEU A 117 9.88 -17.04 -14.42
CA LEU A 117 9.47 -17.45 -13.07
C LEU A 117 9.82 -18.92 -12.76
N GLN A 118 9.59 -19.81 -13.73
CA GLN A 118 9.62 -21.27 -13.54
C GLN A 118 11.03 -21.86 -13.43
N ARG A 119 12.06 -21.13 -13.88
CA ARG A 119 13.45 -21.61 -13.82
C ARG A 119 14.15 -21.27 -12.51
N ASN A 120 13.46 -20.57 -11.60
CA ASN A 120 14.08 -20.07 -10.38
C ASN A 120 13.17 -20.30 -9.16
N THR A 121 13.50 -21.30 -8.34
CA THR A 121 12.82 -21.64 -7.08
C THR A 121 12.64 -20.44 -6.16
N VAL A 122 13.59 -19.50 -6.23
CA VAL A 122 13.65 -18.30 -5.42
C VAL A 122 12.52 -17.32 -5.82
N ILE A 123 12.05 -17.32 -7.07
CA ILE A 123 10.90 -16.53 -7.54
C ILE A 123 9.57 -17.29 -7.39
N ASN A 124 9.57 -18.62 -7.50
CA ASN A 124 8.36 -19.41 -7.21
C ASN A 124 7.89 -19.28 -5.74
N ASN A 125 8.80 -18.97 -4.81
CA ASN A 125 8.50 -18.77 -3.39
C ASN A 125 8.24 -17.29 -3.02
N LEU A 126 7.96 -16.43 -4.00
CA LEU A 126 7.58 -15.02 -3.75
C LEU A 126 6.18 -14.89 -3.18
#